data_AF-A0A4R1ALG7-F1
#
_entry.id   AF-A0A4R1ALG7-F1
#
_cell.length_a   1.000
_cell.length_b   1.000
_cell.length_c   1.000
_cell.angle_alpha   90.00
_cell.angle_beta   90.00
_cell.angle_gamma   90.00
#
_symmetry.space_group_name_H-M   'P 1'
#
loop_
_entity.id
_entity.type
_entity.pdbx_description
1 polymer ?
#
loop_
_entity_poly.entity_id
_entity_poly.type
_entity_poly.pdbx_seq_one_letter_code
_entity_poly.pdbx_strand_id
1 'polypeptide(L)'
;MHDDAAVAAWRPVLDDLTERLMATVEDVRAGREPGDDWHPPAGLPPLPERLRAEAEQLLDAQQELTRHLAALRDDARSKLTTARSAQRFAAPGRTKQAAARYVDLDA
;
A
#
# COMPACT_ATOMS: atom_id res chain seq x y z
N MET A 1 -3.99 -27.42 31.71
CA MET A 1 -5.31 -27.84 31.18
C MET A 1 -6.14 -26.68 30.63
N HIS A 2 -6.44 -25.60 31.39
CA HIS A 2 -7.18 -24.46 30.80
C HIS A 2 -6.37 -23.70 29.74
N ASP A 3 -5.06 -23.57 29.95
CA ASP A 3 -4.14 -22.90 29.01
C ASP A 3 -4.02 -23.66 27.68
N ASP A 4 -3.97 -24.99 27.72
CA ASP A 4 -3.80 -25.83 26.52
C ASP A 4 -5.03 -25.77 25.59
N ALA A 5 -6.24 -25.70 26.16
CA ALA A 5 -7.47 -25.52 25.38
C ALA A 5 -7.55 -24.12 24.75
N ALA A 6 -7.10 -23.09 25.46
CA ALA A 6 -7.03 -21.74 24.92
C ALA A 6 -5.98 -21.62 23.81
N VAL A 7 -4.81 -22.26 23.96
CA VAL A 7 -3.80 -22.35 22.89
C VAL A 7 -4.36 -23.07 21.67
N ALA A 8 -5.08 -24.19 21.86
CA ALA A 8 -5.71 -24.91 20.75
C ALA A 8 -6.78 -24.08 20.03
N ALA A 9 -7.50 -23.21 20.73
CA ALA A 9 -8.47 -22.30 20.12
C ALA A 9 -7.80 -21.16 19.34
N TRP A 10 -6.68 -20.62 19.85
CA TRP A 10 -5.98 -19.48 19.24
C TRP A 10 -5.03 -19.84 18.10
N ARG A 11 -4.38 -21.01 18.14
CA ARG A 11 -3.43 -21.43 17.11
C ARG A 11 -3.98 -21.31 15.68
N PRO A 12 -5.15 -21.89 15.33
CA PRO A 12 -5.68 -21.78 13.96
C PRO A 12 -6.00 -20.34 13.56
N VAL A 13 -6.30 -19.47 14.54
CA VAL A 13 -6.57 -18.05 14.29
C VAL A 13 -5.29 -17.30 13.93
N LEU A 14 -4.19 -17.56 14.64
CA LEU A 14 -2.89 -16.97 14.35
C LEU A 14 -2.30 -17.51 13.03
N ASP A 15 -2.52 -18.79 12.73
CA ASP A 15 -2.11 -19.40 11.47
C ASP A 15 -2.85 -18.74 10.27
N ASP A 16 -4.17 -18.58 10.36
CA ASP A 16 -4.99 -17.88 9.33
C ASP A 16 -4.54 -16.42 9.16
N LEU A 17 -4.28 -15.71 10.26
CA LEU A 17 -3.75 -14.34 10.23
C LEU A 17 -2.40 -14.24 9.51
N THR A 18 -1.52 -15.22 9.76
CA THR A 18 -0.21 -15.30 9.12
C THR A 18 -0.34 -15.55 7.62
N GLU A 19 -1.19 -16.50 7.22
CA GLU A 19 -1.43 -16.81 5.81
C GLU A 19 -2.02 -15.62 5.06
N ARG A 20 -3.01 -14.95 5.65
CA ARG A 20 -3.62 -13.73 5.09
C ARG A 20 -2.62 -12.58 4.96
N LEU A 21 -1.73 -12.40 5.93
CA LEU A 21 -0.68 -11.39 5.85
C LEU A 21 0.23 -11.65 4.65
N MET A 22 0.69 -12.90 4.48
CA MET A 22 1.55 -13.29 3.38
C MET A 22 0.85 -13.12 2.02
N ALA A 23 -0.42 -13.50 1.93
CA ALA A 23 -1.22 -13.28 0.72
C ALA A 23 -1.34 -11.79 0.39
N THR A 24 -1.58 -10.94 1.39
CA THR A 24 -1.67 -9.48 1.23
C THR A 24 -0.37 -8.90 0.69
N VAL A 25 0.79 -9.36 1.20
CA VAL A 25 2.10 -8.92 0.71
C VAL A 25 2.27 -9.27 -0.77
N GLU A 26 1.88 -10.48 -1.17
CA GLU A 26 1.99 -10.92 -2.57
C GLU A 26 1.02 -10.18 -3.49
N ASP A 27 -0.21 -9.92 -3.06
CA ASP A 27 -1.17 -9.12 -3.84
C ASP A 27 -0.69 -7.69 -4.06
N VAL A 28 -0.16 -7.06 -3.01
CA VAL A 28 0.44 -5.74 -3.09
C VAL A 28 1.62 -5.72 -4.07
N ARG A 29 2.51 -6.72 -3.98
CA ARG A 29 3.66 -6.84 -4.90
C ARG A 29 3.21 -7.02 -6.35
N ALA A 30 2.13 -7.75 -6.56
CA ALA A 30 1.52 -7.94 -7.87
C ALA A 30 0.66 -6.74 -8.33
N GLY A 31 0.51 -5.69 -7.50
CA GLY A 31 -0.32 -4.53 -7.81
C GLY A 31 -1.82 -4.81 -7.80
N ARG A 32 -2.25 -5.88 -7.11
CA ARG A 32 -3.66 -6.22 -6.89
C ARG A 32 -4.17 -5.56 -5.60
N GLU A 33 -5.48 -5.39 -5.52
CA GLU A 33 -6.12 -4.97 -4.27
C GLU A 33 -6.05 -6.12 -3.25
N PRO A 34 -5.67 -5.84 -1.99
CA PRO A 34 -5.76 -6.80 -0.89
C PRO A 34 -7.18 -7.35 -0.75
N GLY A 35 -7.29 -8.61 -0.31
CA GLY A 35 -8.58 -9.26 -0.04
C GLY A 35 -9.34 -8.65 1.15
N ASP A 36 -10.48 -9.28 1.47
CA ASP A 36 -11.46 -8.80 2.46
C ASP A 36 -10.89 -8.56 3.86
N ASP A 37 -11.46 -7.55 4.53
CA ASP A 37 -11.19 -7.19 5.93
C ASP A 37 -11.32 -8.41 6.85
N TRP A 38 -10.26 -8.70 7.61
CA TRP A 38 -10.25 -9.79 8.57
C TRP A 38 -10.95 -9.38 9.87
N HIS A 39 -11.80 -10.27 10.39
CA HIS A 39 -12.42 -10.12 11.70
C HIS A 39 -12.09 -11.30 12.60
N PRO A 40 -11.79 -11.07 13.90
CA PRO A 40 -11.51 -12.14 14.83
C PRO A 40 -12.76 -13.02 15.03
N PRO A 41 -12.60 -14.35 15.05
CA PRO A 41 -13.67 -15.26 15.43
C PRO A 41 -14.27 -14.90 16.79
N ALA A 42 -15.60 -14.93 16.90
CA ALA A 42 -16.27 -14.69 18.16
C ALA A 42 -16.02 -15.84 19.16
N GLY A 43 -16.05 -15.53 20.45
CA GLY A 43 -15.98 -16.55 21.52
C GLY A 43 -14.58 -17.08 21.80
N LEU A 44 -13.53 -16.42 21.32
CA LEU A 44 -12.16 -16.77 21.70
C LEU A 44 -11.90 -16.50 23.19
N PRO A 45 -11.24 -17.42 23.90
CA PRO A 45 -10.80 -17.17 25.28
C PRO A 45 -9.74 -16.06 25.30
N PRO A 46 -9.37 -15.52 26.46
CA PRO A 46 -8.22 -14.61 26.57
C PRO A 46 -6.96 -15.22 25.94
N LEU A 47 -6.15 -14.37 25.29
CA LEU A 47 -4.91 -14.81 24.64
C LEU A 47 -3.97 -15.46 25.69
N PRO A 48 -3.55 -16.72 25.49
CA PRO A 48 -2.59 -17.38 26.36
C PRO A 48 -1.25 -16.66 26.34
N GLU A 49 -0.62 -16.50 27.50
CA GLU A 49 0.68 -15.81 27.62
C GLU A 49 1.75 -16.46 26.72
N ARG A 50 1.66 -17.78 26.50
CA ARG A 50 2.56 -18.52 25.60
C ARG A 50 2.50 -18.08 24.15
N LEU A 51 1.34 -17.59 23.69
CA LEU A 51 1.13 -17.11 22.33
C LEU A 51 1.32 -15.59 22.22
N ARG A 52 1.54 -14.90 23.33
CA ARG A 52 1.67 -13.44 23.36
C ARG A 52 2.81 -12.94 22.48
N ALA A 53 4.00 -13.54 22.61
CA ALA A 53 5.16 -13.15 21.81
C ALA A 53 4.94 -13.35 20.31
N GLU A 54 4.21 -14.40 19.92
CA GLU A 54 3.87 -14.69 18.52
C GLU A 54 2.86 -13.67 17.99
N ALA A 55 1.83 -13.34 18.78
CA ALA A 55 0.87 -12.31 18.45
C ALA A 55 1.50 -10.91 18.34
N GLU A 56 2.45 -10.58 19.21
CA GLU A 56 3.21 -9.32 19.15
C GLU A 56 4.06 -9.23 17.87
N GLN A 57 4.72 -10.33 17.46
CA GLN A 57 5.46 -10.38 16.20
C GLN A 57 4.55 -10.17 14.98
N LEU A 58 3.36 -10.76 14.98
CA LEU A 58 2.37 -10.56 13.91
C LEU A 58 1.91 -9.11 13.84
N LEU A 59 1.69 -8.47 14.99
CA LEU A 59 1.32 -7.05 15.05
C LEU A 59 2.44 -6.16 14.49
N ASP A 60 3.69 -6.42 14.85
CA ASP A 60 4.83 -5.67 14.32
C ASP A 60 4.98 -5.83 12.81
N ALA A 61 4.80 -7.07 12.30
CA ALA A 61 4.83 -7.35 10.87
C ALA A 61 3.71 -6.60 10.11
N GLN A 62 2.49 -6.53 10.68
CA GLN A 62 1.38 -5.75 10.11
C GLN A 62 1.67 -4.26 10.07
N GLN A 63 2.25 -3.71 11.14
CA GLN A 63 2.60 -2.29 11.19
C GLN A 63 3.66 -1.94 10.15
N GLU A 64 4.68 -2.79 10.00
CA GLU A 64 5.74 -2.56 9.02
C GLU A 64 5.20 -2.64 7.58
N LEU A 65 4.35 -3.62 7.28
CA LEU A 65 3.65 -3.70 6.00
C LEU A 65 2.84 -2.43 5.72
N THR A 66 2.07 -1.95 6.71
CA THR A 66 1.26 -0.74 6.58
C THR A 66 2.11 0.49 6.26
N ARG A 67 3.27 0.64 6.92
CA ARG A 67 4.22 1.73 6.64
C ARG A 67 4.77 1.63 5.23
N HIS A 68 5.14 0.43 4.79
CA HIS A 68 5.65 0.20 3.45
C HIS A 68 4.60 0.55 2.38
N LEU A 69 3.35 0.15 2.58
CA LEU A 69 2.23 0.49 1.70
C LEU A 69 1.98 2.00 1.62
N ALA A 70 2.02 2.69 2.76
CA ALA A 70 1.88 4.14 2.78
C ALA A 70 2.99 4.83 1.96
N ALA A 71 4.24 4.36 2.10
CA ALA A 71 5.36 4.89 1.33
C ALA A 71 5.21 4.66 -0.19
N LEU A 72 4.78 3.45 -0.60
CA LEU A 72 4.51 3.14 -2.01
C LEU A 72 3.39 4.01 -2.60
N ARG A 73 2.31 4.21 -1.84
CA ARG A 73 1.21 5.09 -2.23
C ARG A 73 1.68 6.54 -2.43
N ASP A 74 2.50 7.04 -1.51
CA ASP A 74 2.98 8.42 -1.56
C ASP A 74 3.97 8.64 -2.73
N ASP A 75 4.83 7.65 -3.01
CA ASP A 75 5.69 7.64 -4.22
C ASP A 75 4.87 7.62 -5.51
N ALA A 76 3.87 6.74 -5.61
CA ALA A 76 2.96 6.68 -6.77
C ALA A 76 2.23 8.02 -6.98
N ARG A 77 1.76 8.64 -5.91
CA ARG A 77 1.13 9.97 -5.95
C ARG A 77 2.09 11.06 -6.43
N SER A 78 3.35 11.03 -5.97
CA SER A 78 4.39 11.96 -6.40
C SER A 78 4.68 11.83 -7.91
N LYS A 79 4.83 10.59 -8.39
CA LYS A 79 5.03 10.28 -9.82
C LYS A 79 3.86 10.77 -10.68
N LEU A 80 2.62 10.51 -10.25
CA LEU A 80 1.42 10.99 -10.95
C LEU A 80 1.34 12.52 -10.99
N THR A 81 1.67 13.19 -9.89
CA THR A 81 1.68 14.66 -9.82
C THR A 81 2.72 15.24 -10.77
N THR A 82 3.91 14.63 -10.83
CA THR A 82 4.99 15.01 -11.74
C THR A 82 4.63 14.76 -13.21
N ALA A 83 3.98 13.64 -13.52
CA ALA A 83 3.52 13.35 -14.88
C ALA A 83 2.44 14.35 -15.34
N ARG A 84 1.50 14.70 -14.45
CA ARG A 84 0.46 15.70 -14.73
C ARG A 84 1.03 17.10 -14.94
N SER A 85 2.02 17.51 -14.13
CA SER A 85 2.66 18.81 -14.32
C SER A 85 3.41 18.86 -15.64
N ALA A 86 4.17 17.82 -15.99
CA ALA A 86 4.84 17.71 -17.28
C ALA A 86 3.88 17.81 -18.47
N GLN A 87 2.73 17.11 -18.42
CA GLN A 87 1.69 17.22 -19.46
C GLN A 87 1.07 18.62 -19.55
N ARG A 88 0.88 19.30 -18.42
CA ARG A 88 0.35 20.68 -18.39
C ARG A 88 1.28 21.68 -19.07
N PHE A 89 2.60 21.48 -18.97
CA PHE A 89 3.60 22.32 -19.64
C PHE A 89 3.92 21.86 -21.07
N ALA A 90 3.57 20.62 -21.43
CA ALA A 90 3.72 20.06 -22.79
C ALA A 90 2.51 20.34 -23.71
N ALA A 91 1.45 20.99 -23.23
CA ALA A 91 0.37 21.45 -24.09
C ALA A 91 0.94 22.45 -25.12
N PRO A 92 0.86 22.17 -26.44
CA PRO A 92 1.38 23.08 -27.45
C PRO A 92 0.54 24.35 -27.41
N GLY A 93 1.09 25.39 -26.81
CA GLY A 93 0.66 26.75 -27.09
C GLY A 93 0.74 26.92 -28.60
N ARG A 94 -0.43 27.05 -29.25
CA ARG A 94 -0.59 27.58 -30.59
C ARG A 94 0.51 28.61 -30.82
N THR A 95 1.52 28.25 -31.60
CA THR A 95 2.40 29.22 -32.22
C THR A 95 1.50 30.05 -33.12
N LYS A 96 1.03 31.20 -32.60
CA LYS A 96 0.59 32.27 -33.48
C LYS A 96 1.82 32.64 -34.28
N GLN A 97 1.88 32.08 -35.48
CA GLN A 97 2.71 32.54 -36.57
C GLN A 97 2.35 34.01 -36.78
N ALA A 98 3.06 34.90 -36.08
CA ALA A 98 3.06 36.31 -36.37
C ALA A 98 3.93 36.46 -37.63
N ALA A 99 3.28 36.29 -38.77
CA ALA A 99 3.75 36.87 -40.02
C ALA A 99 3.88 38.39 -39.84
N ALA A 100 4.80 38.96 -40.62
CA ALA A 100 5.11 40.38 -40.78
C ALA A 100 6.17 40.99 -39.83
N ARG A 101 7.41 40.99 -40.31
CA ARG A 101 8.21 42.22 -40.48
C ARG A 101 9.24 42.01 -41.58
N TYR A 102 8.98 42.64 -42.71
CA TYR A 102 9.98 42.92 -43.74
C TYR A 102 11.10 43.75 -43.09
N VAL A 103 12.35 43.30 -43.21
CA VAL A 103 13.53 44.15 -43.11
C VAL A 103 14.33 43.85 -44.37
N ASP A 104 14.04 44.59 -45.44
CA ASP A 104 15.03 44.87 -46.47
C ASP A 104 15.75 46.14 -46.03
N LEU A 105 17.02 45.99 -45.67
CA LEU A 105 17.98 47.08 -45.54
C LEU A 105 18.97 46.86 -46.68
N ASP A 106 18.67 47.40 -47.85
CA ASP A 106 19.63 47.62 -48.93
C ASP A 106 19.18 48.84 -49.77
N ALA A 107 19.91 49.95 -49.58
CA ALA A 107 20.33 50.97 -50.57
C ALA A 107 20.74 52.27 -49.84
#